data_AF-A0A932PW64-F1
#
_entry.id   AF-A0A932PW64-F1
#
_cell.length_a   1.000
_cell.length_b   1.000
_cell.length_c   1.000
_cell.angle_alpha   90.00
_cell.angle_beta   90.00
_cell.angle_gamma   90.00
#
_symmetry.space_group_name_H-M   'P 1'
#
loop_
_entity.id
_entity.type
_entity.pdbx_description
1 polymer ?
#
loop_
_entity_poly.entity_id
_entity_poly.type
_entity_poly.pdbx_seq_one_letter_code
_entity_poly.pdbx_strand_id
1 'polypeptide(L)'
;MGVLGGHRQPVLIWLSVLSEIEGLAFIAVGVMLHRADLFIDAQTALLPAAVLVATATAIATIWRRPRASVVEQPAEELMPVNLASRIGAVPVPARNEQSDEGRARWRRALDTDR
;
A
#
# COMPACT_ATOMS: atom_id res chain seq x y z
N MET A 1 -9.56 13.68 -0.63
CA MET A 1 -8.10 13.91 -0.78
C MET A 1 -7.54 12.79 -1.64
N GLY A 2 -6.90 13.15 -2.75
CA GLY A 2 -6.73 12.29 -3.93
C GLY A 2 -5.77 11.11 -3.74
N VAL A 3 -6.20 9.96 -4.27
CA VAL A 3 -5.38 8.77 -4.49
C VAL A 3 -4.37 9.08 -5.61
N LEU A 4 -3.22 9.66 -5.26
CA LEU A 4 -2.06 9.83 -6.14
C LEU A 4 -1.05 8.67 -5.98
N GLY A 5 -1.54 7.45 -5.69
CA GLY A 5 -0.69 6.32 -5.27
C GLY A 5 -0.37 5.26 -6.33
N GLY A 6 -1.14 5.17 -7.42
CA GLY A 6 -1.09 3.99 -8.32
C GLY A 6 -0.02 4.03 -9.42
N HIS A 7 0.35 5.21 -9.91
CA HIS A 7 1.14 5.35 -11.16
C HIS A 7 2.64 5.56 -10.93
N ARG A 8 3.08 5.75 -9.68
CA ARG A 8 4.49 6.06 -9.37
C ARG A 8 5.38 4.83 -9.37
N GLN A 9 4.83 3.65 -9.14
CA GLN A 9 5.61 2.42 -8.98
C GLN A 9 6.43 2.05 -10.24
N PRO A 10 5.89 2.11 -11.47
CA PRO A 10 6.68 1.79 -12.67
C PRO A 10 7.78 2.80 -12.93
N VAL A 11 7.53 4.08 -12.64
CA VAL A 11 8.52 5.16 -12.81
C VAL A 11 9.68 4.98 -11.84
N LEU A 12 9.41 4.62 -10.58
CA LEU A 12 10.45 4.34 -9.59
C LEU A 12 11.28 3.11 -9.97
N ILE A 13 10.65 2.05 -10.48
CA ILE A 13 11.37 0.86 -10.97
C ILE A 13 12.25 1.23 -12.17
N TRP A 14 11.72 2.00 -13.11
CA TRP A 14 12.47 2.45 -14.28
C TRP A 14 13.69 3.29 -13.88
N LEU A 15 13.51 4.28 -13.00
CA LEU A 15 14.61 5.12 -12.49
C LEU A 15 15.64 4.31 -11.71
N SER A 16 15.20 3.35 -10.90
CA SER A 16 16.08 2.47 -10.12
C SER A 16 16.97 1.63 -11.03
N VAL A 17 16.38 0.95 -12.01
CA VAL A 17 17.12 0.09 -12.95
C VAL A 17 18.09 0.91 -13.80
N LEU A 18 17.66 2.07 -14.29
CA LEU A 18 18.52 2.96 -15.06
C LEU A 18 19.74 3.41 -14.23
N SER A 19 19.50 3.85 -12.98
CA SER A 19 20.57 4.31 -12.08
C SER A 19 21.52 3.17 -11.69
N GLU A 20 21.02 1.95 -11.50
CA GLU A 20 21.86 0.78 -11.20
C GLU A 20 22.77 0.42 -12.38
N ILE A 21 22.26 0.42 -13.61
CA ILE A 21 23.07 0.13 -14.80
C ILE A 21 24.19 1.16 -14.96
N GLU A 22 23.85 2.46 -14.86
CA GLU A 22 24.84 3.53 -14.94
C GLU A 22 25.86 3.46 -13.79
N GLY A 23 25.39 3.24 -12.56
CA GLY A 23 26.24 3.13 -11.38
C GLY A 23 27.22 1.96 -11.50
N LEU A 24 26.78 0.79 -11.95
CA LEU A 24 27.64 -0.38 -12.15
C LEU A 24 28.66 -0.14 -13.26
N ALA A 25 28.26 0.48 -14.37
CA ALA A 25 29.17 0.82 -15.45
C ALA A 25 30.22 1.86 -15.01
N PHE A 26 29.81 2.85 -14.21
CA PHE A 26 30.73 3.83 -13.63
C PHE A 26 31.72 3.18 -12.66
N ILE A 27 31.26 2.28 -11.79
CA ILE A 27 32.15 1.55 -10.88
C ILE A 27 33.14 0.71 -11.69
N ALA A 28 32.67 -0.04 -12.70
CA ALA A 28 33.54 -0.87 -13.50
C ALA A 28 34.59 -0.04 -14.27
N VAL A 29 34.16 0.98 -15.02
CA VAL A 29 35.05 1.70 -15.95
C VAL A 29 35.75 2.89 -15.27
N GLY A 30 34.99 3.67 -14.51
CA GLY A 30 35.50 4.86 -13.81
C GLY A 30 36.34 4.52 -12.59
N VAL A 31 35.89 3.58 -11.75
CA VAL A 31 36.58 3.25 -10.49
C VAL A 31 37.61 2.14 -10.68
N MET A 32 37.22 0.97 -11.20
CA MET A 32 38.14 -0.17 -11.28
C MET A 32 39.20 -0.01 -12.37
N LEU A 33 38.84 0.57 -13.51
CA LEU A 33 39.79 0.84 -14.60
C LEU A 33 40.47 2.21 -14.46
N HIS A 34 40.04 3.06 -13.52
CA HIS A 34 40.49 4.45 -13.39
C HIS A 34 40.34 5.28 -14.68
N ARG A 35 39.33 4.95 -15.52
CA ARG A 35 39.11 5.56 -16.83
C ARG A 35 37.73 6.19 -16.93
N ALA A 36 37.52 7.25 -16.14
CA ALA A 36 36.27 8.01 -16.18
C ALA A 36 36.01 8.63 -17.57
N ASP A 37 37.07 8.94 -18.33
CA ASP A 37 37.01 9.36 -19.73
C ASP A 37 36.28 8.34 -20.62
N LEU A 38 36.66 7.06 -20.52
CA LEU A 38 36.04 5.99 -21.31
C LEU A 38 34.58 5.77 -20.95
N PHE A 39 34.22 5.99 -19.67
CA PHE A 39 32.82 5.92 -19.25
C PHE A 39 31.98 7.02 -19.91
N ILE A 40 32.49 8.25 -19.98
CA ILE A 40 31.80 9.38 -20.63
C ILE A 40 31.66 9.14 -22.14
N ASP A 41 32.73 8.68 -22.80
CA ASP A 41 32.69 8.37 -24.24
C ASP A 41 31.67 7.25 -24.53
N ALA A 42 31.62 6.23 -23.66
CA ALA A 42 30.68 5.12 -23.78
C ALA A 42 29.22 5.51 -23.53
N GLN A 43 28.91 6.66 -22.92
CA GLN A 43 27.52 7.08 -22.65
C GLN A 43 26.66 7.15 -23.91
N THR A 44 27.26 7.51 -25.05
CA THR A 44 26.59 7.57 -26.34
C THR A 44 25.96 6.24 -26.77
N ALA A 45 26.54 5.11 -26.34
CA ALA A 45 26.02 3.78 -26.58
C ALA A 45 25.33 3.17 -25.35
N LEU A 46 25.86 3.43 -24.15
CA LEU A 46 25.39 2.84 -22.91
C LEU A 46 24.03 3.38 -22.49
N LEU A 47 23.82 4.69 -22.59
CA LEU A 47 22.60 5.35 -22.10
C LEU A 47 21.36 4.90 -22.90
N PRO A 48 21.37 4.84 -24.25
CA PRO A 48 20.26 4.26 -25.01
C PRO A 48 19.97 2.80 -24.64
N ALA A 49 21.01 1.98 -24.45
CA ALA A 49 20.85 0.59 -24.07
C ALA A 49 20.23 0.44 -22.67
N ALA A 50 20.71 1.22 -21.70
CA ALA A 50 20.18 1.23 -20.34
C ALA A 50 18.71 1.68 -20.29
N VAL A 51 18.33 2.68 -21.09
CA VAL A 51 16.93 3.12 -21.23
C VAL A 51 16.06 2.00 -21.80
N LEU A 52 16.51 1.27 -22.82
CA LEU A 52 15.74 0.14 -23.36
C LEU A 52 15.54 -0.96 -22.33
N VAL A 53 16.59 -1.32 -21.58
CA VAL A 53 16.53 -2.33 -20.51
C VAL A 53 15.59 -1.88 -19.39
N ALA A 54 15.73 -0.65 -18.90
CA ALA A 54 14.87 -0.11 -17.85
C ALA A 54 13.40 -0.07 -18.30
N THR A 55 13.14 0.29 -19.56
CA THR A 55 11.79 0.31 -20.15
C THR A 55 11.21 -1.09 -20.27
N ALA A 56 11.99 -2.05 -20.77
CA ALA A 56 11.57 -3.45 -20.87
C ALA A 56 11.25 -4.04 -19.49
N THR A 57 12.08 -3.77 -18.49
CA THR A 57 11.82 -4.19 -17.10
C THR A 57 10.56 -3.55 -16.55
N ALA A 58 10.37 -2.24 -16.72
CA ALA A 58 9.16 -1.56 -16.27
C ALA A 58 7.89 -2.15 -16.92
N ILE A 59 7.90 -2.38 -18.24
CA ILE A 59 6.80 -3.02 -18.97
C ILE A 59 6.55 -4.44 -18.43
N ALA A 60 7.62 -5.23 -18.26
CA ALA A 60 7.53 -6.59 -17.75
C ALA A 60 6.91 -6.61 -16.33
N THR A 61 7.24 -5.64 -15.48
CA THR A 61 6.61 -5.55 -14.14
C THR A 61 5.13 -5.17 -14.20
N ILE A 62 4.70 -4.38 -15.19
CA ILE A 62 3.28 -4.07 -15.39
C ILE A 62 2.54 -5.32 -15.88
N TRP A 63 3.11 -6.05 -16.84
CA TRP A 63 2.49 -7.23 -17.45
C TRP A 63 2.46 -8.45 -16.52
N ARG A 64 3.46 -8.60 -15.66
CA ARG A 64 3.56 -9.71 -14.70
C ARG A 64 2.82 -9.47 -13.39
N ARG A 65 2.28 -8.27 -13.15
CA ARG A 65 1.35 -8.10 -12.04
C ARG A 65 0.22 -9.10 -12.25
N PRO A 66 0.06 -10.10 -11.35
CA PRO A 66 -1.20 -10.79 -11.26
C PRO A 66 -2.24 -9.69 -11.20
N ARG A 67 -3.33 -9.77 -11.99
CA ARG A 67 -4.50 -8.95 -11.69
C ARG A 67 -4.73 -9.18 -10.22
N ALA A 68 -4.39 -8.19 -9.39
CA ALA A 68 -4.80 -8.20 -8.03
C ALA A 68 -6.30 -8.34 -8.21
N SER A 69 -6.83 -9.50 -7.78
CA SER A 69 -8.23 -9.55 -7.44
C SER A 69 -8.43 -8.27 -6.68
N VAL A 70 -9.42 -7.50 -7.11
CA VAL A 70 -10.00 -6.46 -6.30
C VAL A 70 -10.46 -7.22 -5.05
N VAL A 71 -9.54 -7.46 -4.13
CA VAL A 71 -9.81 -7.31 -2.73
C VAL A 71 -10.12 -5.83 -2.70
N GLU A 72 -11.39 -5.53 -3.02
CA GLU A 72 -12.18 -4.63 -2.20
C GLU A 72 -11.62 -4.92 -0.82
N GLN A 73 -10.72 -4.04 -0.36
CA GLN A 73 -10.75 -3.72 1.04
C GLN A 73 -12.23 -3.39 1.19
N PRO A 74 -13.07 -4.27 1.79
CA PRO A 74 -14.34 -3.77 2.24
C PRO A 74 -13.91 -2.54 3.01
N ALA A 75 -14.52 -1.41 2.66
CA ALA A 75 -14.35 -0.25 3.47
C ALA A 75 -14.42 -0.77 4.91
N GLU A 76 -13.29 -0.74 5.62
CA GLU A 76 -13.35 -0.32 7.01
C GLU A 76 -13.88 1.11 6.88
N GLU A 77 -15.19 1.22 6.56
CA GLU A 77 -16.18 1.69 7.47
C GLU A 77 -15.47 1.90 8.78
N LEU A 78 -14.99 3.14 8.89
CA LEU A 78 -14.59 3.78 10.11
C LEU A 78 -15.71 3.47 11.10
N MET A 79 -15.64 2.28 11.70
CA MET A 79 -16.64 1.84 12.63
C MET A 79 -16.53 2.87 13.76
N PRO A 80 -17.62 3.54 14.12
CA PRO A 80 -17.62 4.53 15.21
C PRO A 80 -17.12 3.93 16.55
N VAL A 81 -16.98 2.61 16.62
CA VAL A 81 -16.38 1.83 17.69
C VAL A 81 -14.94 2.26 18.03
N ASN A 82 -14.13 2.70 17.06
CA ASN A 82 -12.74 3.11 17.34
C ASN A 82 -12.66 4.54 17.92
N LEU A 83 -13.67 5.39 17.70
CA LEU A 83 -13.74 6.70 18.34
C LEU A 83 -14.28 6.59 19.77
N ALA A 84 -15.33 5.78 19.98
CA ALA A 84 -15.92 5.56 21.31
C ALA A 84 -14.92 4.94 22.31
N SER A 85 -14.13 3.95 21.86
CA SER A 85 -13.08 3.32 22.67
C SER A 85 -11.91 4.26 23.00
N ARG A 86 -11.56 5.19 22.10
CA ARG A 86 -10.49 6.18 22.33
C ARG A 86 -10.89 7.33 23.26
N ILE A 87 -12.17 7.65 23.38
CA ILE A 87 -12.68 8.73 24.24
C ILE A 87 -13.14 8.18 25.62
N GLY A 88 -13.03 6.87 25.85
CA GLY A 88 -13.54 6.24 27.08
C GLY A 88 -15.07 6.28 27.19
N ALA A 89 -15.76 6.57 26.09
CA ALA A 89 -17.20 6.52 26.02
C ALA A 89 -17.60 5.04 25.92
N VAL A 90 -17.99 4.44 27.05
CA VAL A 90 -18.65 3.13 27.05
C VAL A 90 -19.84 3.25 26.09
N PRO A 91 -19.87 2.49 24.97
CA PRO A 91 -21.04 2.49 24.11
C PRO A 91 -22.20 2.00 24.97
N VAL A 92 -23.14 2.89 25.27
CA VAL A 92 -24.43 2.49 25.84
C VAL A 92 -25.03 1.56 24.80
N PRO A 93 -25.18 0.25 25.07
CA PRO A 93 -25.74 -0.65 24.09
C PRO A 93 -27.11 -0.12 23.70
N ALA A 94 -27.34 0.02 22.39
CA ALA A 94 -28.64 0.43 21.89
C ALA A 94 -29.70 -0.42 22.58
N ARG A 95 -30.67 0.26 23.22
CA ARG A 95 -31.77 -0.35 23.96
C ARG A 95 -32.42 -1.41 23.08
N ASN A 96 -32.07 -2.67 23.31
CA ASN A 96 -32.63 -3.80 22.57
C ASN A 96 -33.95 -4.19 23.25
N GLU A 97 -34.99 -4.38 22.44
CA GLU A 97 -36.34 -4.77 22.91
C GLU A 97 -36.28 -6.05 23.76
N GLN A 98 -35.29 -6.91 23.50
CA GLN A 98 -35.02 -8.13 24.28
C GLN A 98 -34.63 -7.85 25.74
N SER A 99 -33.97 -6.72 26.01
CA SER A 99 -33.68 -6.26 27.38
C SER A 99 -34.93 -5.72 28.08
N ASP A 100 -35.85 -5.12 27.32
CA ASP A 100 -37.14 -4.65 27.86
C ASP A 100 -38.09 -5.82 28.17
N GLU A 101 -38.12 -6.85 27.32
CA GLU A 101 -38.85 -8.09 27.61
C GLU A 101 -38.28 -8.82 28.82
N GLY A 102 -36.95 -8.92 28.93
CA GLY A 102 -36.28 -9.48 30.10
C GLY A 102 -36.67 -8.74 31.38
N ARG A 103 -36.60 -7.40 31.38
CA ARG A 103 -37.01 -6.57 32.53
C ARG A 103 -38.50 -6.67 32.84
N ALA A 104 -39.37 -6.79 31.84
CA ALA A 104 -40.80 -6.97 32.03
C ALA A 104 -41.15 -8.36 32.59
N ARG A 105 -40.37 -9.39 32.23
CA ARG A 105 -40.48 -10.74 32.77
C ARG A 105 -40.06 -10.81 34.23
N TRP A 106 -38.94 -10.17 34.59
CA TRP A 106 -38.47 -10.07 35.97
C TRP A 106 -39.44 -9.31 36.87
N ARG A 107 -40.04 -8.21 36.38
CA ARG A 107 -41.08 -7.49 37.14
C ARG A 107 -42.32 -8.34 37.39
N ARG A 108 -42.80 -9.08 36.38
CA ARG A 108 -43.92 -10.01 36.57
C ARG A 108 -43.63 -11.12 37.56
N ALA A 109 -42.40 -11.65 37.58
CA ALA A 109 -42.01 -12.69 38.52
C ALA A 109 -42.02 -12.20 39.99
N LEU A 110 -41.65 -10.93 40.23
CA LEU A 110 -41.66 -10.32 41.56
C LEU A 110 -43.08 -9.96 42.04
N ASP A 111 -44.01 -9.67 41.13
CA ASP A 111 -45.41 -9.40 41.47
C ASP A 111 -46.20 -10.68 41.80
N THR A 112 -45.74 -11.86 41.37
CA THR A 112 -46.39 -13.15 41.66
C THR A 112 -46.14 -13.73 43.06
N ASP A 113 -45.30 -13.08 43.88
CA ASP A 113 -44.90 -13.56 45.21
C ASP A 113 -45.54 -12.75 46.36
N ARG A 114 -46.68 -12.11 46.09
CA ARG A 114 -47.57 -11.43 47.05
C ARG A 114 -48.97 -12.02 47.00
#